data_AF-A0A521S5A1-F1
#
_entry.id   AF-A0A521S5A1-F1
#
_cell.length_a   1.000
_cell.length_b   1.000
_cell.length_c   1.000
_cell.angle_alpha   90.00
_cell.angle_beta   90.00
_cell.angle_gamma   90.00
#
_symmetry.space_group_name_H-M   'P 1'
#
loop_
_entity.id
_entity.type
_entity.pdbx_description
1 polymer ?
#
loop_
_entity_poly.entity_id
_entity_poly.type
_entity_poly.pdbx_seq_one_letter_code
_entity_poly.pdbx_strand_id
1 'polypeptide(L)'
;MDVLLEHKSGQKEKVTTNGFGYYETLFHLHDDNLGDEITVTAGTEVKTIKVAFTPGDKVTHRGATVDFGAPGKASPYAWIYWTGGFGLLIVIVYLGLFKKKKKKKETPRKKKK
;
A
#
# COMPACT_ATOMS: atom_id res chain seq x y z
N MET A 1 -1.56 -10.28 20.46
CA MET A 1 -1.14 -11.12 19.32
C MET A 1 0.34 -11.41 19.51
N ASP A 2 0.80 -12.62 19.23
CA ASP A 2 2.24 -12.91 19.34
C ASP A 2 2.91 -12.65 18.00
N VAL A 3 4.06 -11.99 18.03
CA VAL A 3 4.92 -11.77 16.89
C VAL A 3 6.26 -12.44 17.14
N LEU A 4 6.67 -13.25 16.19
CA LEU A 4 7.94 -13.99 16.22
C LEU A 4 8.89 -13.35 15.22
N LEU A 5 10.08 -13.01 15.69
CA LEU A 5 11.15 -12.48 14.86
C LEU A 5 12.30 -13.49 14.87
N GLU A 6 12.81 -13.81 13.69
CA GLU A 6 13.92 -14.72 13.50
C GLU A 6 14.95 -14.09 12.58
N HIS A 7 16.17 -13.94 13.07
CA HIS A 7 17.32 -13.53 12.30
C HIS A 7 18.09 -14.77 11.82
N LYS A 8 18.68 -14.69 10.63
CA LYS A 8 19.44 -15.80 10.02
C LYS A 8 20.61 -16.30 10.88
N SER A 9 21.16 -15.48 11.78
CA SER A 9 22.19 -15.91 12.74
C SER A 9 21.68 -16.90 13.80
N GLY A 10 20.38 -17.18 13.86
CA GLY A 10 19.75 -18.05 14.85
C GLY A 10 19.17 -17.29 16.05
N GLN A 11 19.31 -15.95 16.09
CA GLN A 11 18.65 -15.12 17.10
C GLN A 11 17.14 -15.13 16.86
N LYS A 12 16.39 -15.47 17.92
CA LYS A 12 14.92 -15.53 17.89
C LYS A 12 14.36 -14.70 19.03
N GLU A 13 13.32 -13.96 18.73
CA GLU A 13 12.64 -13.13 19.70
C GLU A 13 11.13 -13.26 19.54
N LYS A 14 10.44 -13.43 20.67
CA LYS A 14 8.98 -13.53 20.69
C LYS A 14 8.44 -12.38 21.52
N VAL A 15 7.61 -11.55 20.91
CA VAL A 15 7.05 -10.35 21.54
C VAL A 15 5.53 -10.38 21.41
N THR A 16 4.83 -10.03 22.49
CA THR A 16 3.38 -9.90 22.47
C THR A 16 3.01 -8.44 22.17
N THR A 17 2.15 -8.23 21.18
CA THR A 17 1.64 -6.90 20.82
C THR A 17 0.85 -6.28 21.97
N ASN A 18 0.89 -4.96 22.09
CA ASN A 18 -0.01 -4.23 22.98
C ASN A 18 -1.48 -4.26 22.47
N GLY A 19 -2.39 -3.63 23.22
CA GLY A 19 -3.82 -3.53 22.86
C GLY A 19 -4.12 -2.83 21.53
N PHE A 20 -3.14 -2.12 20.95
CA PHE A 20 -3.23 -1.45 19.65
C PHE A 20 -2.57 -2.25 18.51
N GLY A 21 -2.03 -3.44 18.78
CA GLY A 21 -1.35 -4.25 17.77
C GLY A 21 0.08 -3.79 17.47
N TYR A 22 0.64 -2.89 18.27
CA TYR A 22 2.00 -2.38 18.11
C TYR A 22 2.98 -3.14 19.03
N TYR A 23 4.20 -3.33 18.54
CA TYR A 23 5.34 -3.78 19.33
C TYR A 23 6.63 -3.21 18.72
N GLU A 24 7.66 -3.11 19.54
CA GLU A 24 9.01 -2.70 19.15
C GLU A 24 10.01 -3.68 19.76
N THR A 25 11.06 -4.01 19.01
CA THR A 25 12.16 -4.81 19.53
C THR A 25 13.50 -4.37 18.94
N LEU A 26 14.59 -4.70 19.63
CA LEU A 26 15.94 -4.28 19.31
C LEU A 26 16.85 -5.49 19.15
N PHE A 27 17.40 -5.65 17.95
CA PHE A 27 18.42 -6.65 17.66
C PHE A 27 19.82 -6.05 17.85
N HIS A 28 20.67 -6.76 18.60
CA HIS A 28 22.09 -6.50 18.61
C HIS A 28 22.74 -7.24 17.43
N LEU A 29 23.06 -6.49 16.37
CA LEU A 29 23.68 -7.02 15.16
C LEU A 29 25.13 -6.55 15.06
N HIS A 30 25.98 -7.37 14.44
CA HIS A 30 27.37 -7.05 14.15
C HIS A 30 27.53 -6.57 12.69
N ASP A 31 28.66 -5.93 12.38
CA ASP A 31 28.91 -5.32 11.05
C ASP A 31 28.80 -6.33 9.90
N ASP A 32 29.13 -7.60 10.15
CA ASP A 32 29.02 -8.72 9.22
C ASP A 32 27.58 -9.17 8.95
N ASN A 33 26.60 -8.72 9.77
CA ASN A 33 25.18 -8.97 9.53
C ASN A 33 24.54 -7.97 8.56
N LEU A 34 25.30 -7.04 7.98
CA LEU A 34 24.78 -6.13 6.98
C LEU A 34 24.21 -6.90 5.78
N GLY A 35 22.95 -6.62 5.45
CA GLY A 35 22.24 -7.26 4.34
C GLY A 35 21.59 -8.60 4.69
N ASP A 36 21.77 -9.10 5.91
CA ASP A 36 21.02 -10.27 6.40
C ASP A 36 19.52 -9.99 6.42
N GLU A 37 18.73 -11.07 6.47
CA GLU A 37 17.28 -11.00 6.51
C GLU A 37 16.75 -11.32 7.91
N ILE A 38 15.82 -10.50 8.38
CA ILE A 38 15.00 -10.76 9.57
C ILE A 38 13.61 -11.13 9.09
N THR A 39 13.17 -12.33 9.47
CA THR A 39 11.83 -12.83 9.21
C THR A 39 10.92 -12.45 10.37
N VAL A 40 9.80 -11.79 10.07
CA VAL A 40 8.80 -11.34 11.02
C VAL A 40 7.50 -12.10 10.75
N THR A 41 7.07 -12.89 11.73
CA THR A 41 5.89 -13.75 11.65
C THR A 41 4.83 -13.26 12.63
N ALA A 42 3.66 -12.91 12.12
CA ALA A 42 2.52 -12.45 12.89
C ALA A 42 1.29 -13.28 12.52
N GLY A 43 0.92 -14.26 13.36
CA GLY A 43 -0.17 -15.19 13.06
C GLY A 43 0.14 -16.06 11.83
N THR A 44 -0.63 -15.89 10.74
CA THR A 44 -0.42 -16.60 9.46
C THR A 44 0.39 -15.80 8.44
N GLU A 45 0.70 -14.53 8.72
CA GLU A 45 1.46 -13.68 7.83
C GLU A 45 2.95 -13.70 8.18
N VAL A 46 3.79 -13.75 7.13
CA VAL A 46 5.25 -13.72 7.23
C VAL A 46 5.76 -12.61 6.32
N LYS A 47 6.59 -11.72 6.85
CA LYS A 47 7.27 -10.65 6.10
C LYS A 47 8.75 -10.67 6.41
N THR A 48 9.56 -10.28 5.43
CA THR A 48 11.01 -10.24 5.59
C THR A 48 11.51 -8.83 5.40
N ILE A 49 12.43 -8.40 6.26
CA ILE A 49 13.16 -7.15 6.12
C ILE A 49 14.65 -7.42 5.99
N LYS A 50 15.33 -6.57 5.22
CA LYS A 50 16.79 -6.60 5.13
C LYS A 50 17.39 -5.67 6.17
N VAL A 51 18.42 -6.18 6.83
CA VAL A 51 19.27 -5.43 7.73
C VAL A 51 20.06 -4.41 6.92
N ALA A 52 19.90 -3.13 7.25
CA ALA A 52 20.56 -2.02 6.58
C ALA A 52 21.06 -1.00 7.60
N PHE A 53 22.39 -0.87 7.68
CA PHE A 53 23.09 0.12 8.50
C PHE A 53 24.46 0.42 7.88
N THR A 54 25.17 1.41 8.41
CA THR A 54 26.55 1.71 7.99
C THR A 54 27.52 0.94 8.90
N PRO A 55 28.36 0.03 8.38
CA PRO A 55 29.34 -0.69 9.20
C PRO A 55 30.27 0.28 9.93
N GLY A 56 30.54 0.00 11.21
CA GLY A 56 31.36 0.86 12.06
C GLY A 56 30.66 2.11 12.62
N ASP A 57 29.42 2.41 12.22
CA ASP A 57 28.59 3.44 12.85
C ASP A 57 27.94 2.91 14.13
N LYS A 58 28.59 3.17 15.27
CA LYS A 58 28.13 2.74 16.60
C LYS A 58 27.18 3.73 17.29
N VAL A 59 26.93 4.87 16.67
CA VAL A 59 26.25 6.00 17.31
C VAL A 59 24.79 6.06 16.89
N THR A 60 24.50 5.72 15.64
CA THR A 60 23.16 5.90 15.09
C THR A 60 22.29 4.67 15.29
N HIS A 61 21.16 4.84 15.98
CA HIS A 61 20.12 3.83 16.01
C HIS A 61 19.51 3.66 14.61
N ARG A 62 19.38 2.42 14.14
CA ARG A 62 18.75 2.08 12.86
C ARG A 62 17.58 1.15 13.12
N GLY A 63 16.48 1.38 12.40
CA GLY A 63 15.26 0.61 12.57
C GLY A 63 14.52 0.47 11.25
N ALA A 64 13.68 -0.55 11.18
CA ALA A 64 12.75 -0.78 10.09
C ALA A 64 11.36 -1.04 10.68
N THR A 65 10.33 -0.60 9.97
CA THR A 65 8.93 -0.81 10.38
C THR A 65 8.29 -1.81 9.43
N VAL A 66 7.59 -2.79 10.00
CA VAL A 66 6.81 -3.79 9.26
C VAL A 66 5.35 -3.61 9.62
N ASP A 67 4.54 -3.23 8.64
CA ASP A 67 3.09 -3.11 8.80
C ASP A 67 2.42 -4.36 8.23
N PHE A 68 1.64 -5.07 9.06
CA PHE A 68 0.82 -6.22 8.65
C PHE A 68 -0.61 -5.83 8.26
N GLY A 69 -0.93 -4.53 8.30
CA GLY A 69 -2.26 -3.98 8.12
C GLY A 69 -3.13 -4.17 9.36
N ALA A 70 -4.22 -3.41 9.45
CA ALA A 70 -5.32 -3.81 10.31
C ALA A 70 -5.90 -5.14 9.77
N PRO A 71 -6.48 -6.02 10.59
CA PRO A 71 -7.33 -7.10 10.12
C PRO A 71 -8.57 -6.51 9.43
N GLY A 72 -8.38 -6.07 8.19
CA GLY A 72 -9.39 -5.48 7.34
C GLY A 72 -10.00 -6.60 6.54
N LYS A 73 -11.19 -7.05 6.95
CA LYS A 73 -12.08 -7.72 6.00
C LYS A 73 -12.18 -6.79 4.80
N ALA A 74 -11.70 -7.21 3.63
CA ALA A 74 -11.92 -6.48 2.40
C ALA A 74 -13.39 -6.10 2.36
N SER A 75 -13.69 -4.78 2.33
CA SER A 75 -15.08 -4.33 2.35
C SER A 75 -15.79 -5.03 1.18
N PRO A 76 -16.83 -5.83 1.43
CA PRO A 76 -17.57 -6.52 0.38
C PRO A 76 -18.28 -5.55 -0.57
N TYR A 77 -18.13 -4.24 -0.35
CA TYR A 77 -18.66 -3.13 -1.13
C TYR A 77 -17.58 -2.35 -1.89
N ALA A 78 -16.32 -2.79 -1.91
CA ALA A 78 -15.27 -2.16 -2.72
C ALA A 78 -15.64 -2.08 -4.22
N TRP A 79 -16.45 -3.03 -4.70
CA TRP A 79 -17.01 -3.03 -6.06
C TRP A 79 -17.92 -1.83 -6.36
N ILE A 80 -18.52 -1.21 -5.33
CA ILE A 80 -19.43 -0.06 -5.49
C ILE A 80 -18.67 1.17 -6.00
N TYR A 81 -17.39 1.34 -5.65
CA TYR A 81 -16.58 2.44 -6.19
C TYR A 81 -16.25 2.25 -7.67
N TRP A 82 -16.13 1.01 -8.15
CA TRP A 82 -15.95 0.71 -9.57
C TRP A 82 -17.25 0.93 -10.36
N THR A 83 -18.40 0.46 -9.87
CA THR A 83 -19.69 0.62 -10.57
C THR A 83 -20.22 2.06 -10.50
N GLY A 84 -20.06 2.74 -9.37
CA GLY A 84 -20.44 4.15 -9.21
C GLY A 84 -19.63 5.09 -10.10
N GLY A 85 -18.32 4.88 -10.20
CA GLY A 85 -17.43 5.69 -11.05
C GLY A 85 -17.70 5.51 -12.55
N PHE A 86 -17.86 4.27 -13.02
CA PHE A 86 -18.14 3.99 -14.43
C PHE A 86 -19.56 4.40 -14.85
N GLY A 87 -20.57 4.22 -13.99
CA GLY A 87 -21.95 4.61 -14.28
C GLY A 87 -22.10 6.11 -14.54
N LEU A 88 -21.44 6.95 -13.73
CA LEU A 88 -21.47 8.40 -13.90
C LEU A 88 -20.75 8.86 -15.18
N LEU A 89 -19.61 8.24 -15.52
CA LEU A 89 -18.87 8.54 -16.74
C LEU A 89 -19.69 8.24 -18.01
N ILE A 90 -20.42 7.12 -18.03
CA ILE A 90 -21.28 6.76 -19.16
C ILE A 90 -22.39 7.81 -19.37
N VAL A 91 -23.02 8.28 -18.28
CA VAL A 91 -24.07 9.31 -18.36
C VAL A 91 -23.52 10.65 -18.86
N ILE A 92 -22.34 11.08 -18.39
CA ILE A 92 -21.70 12.32 -18.83
C ILE A 92 -21.32 12.25 -20.32
N VAL A 93 -20.73 11.14 -20.77
CA VAL A 93 -20.37 10.94 -22.19
C VAL A 93 -21.63 10.93 -23.07
N TYR A 94 -22.69 10.24 -22.64
CA TYR A 94 -23.95 10.17 -23.37
C TYR A 94 -24.60 11.57 -23.53
N LEU A 95 -24.72 12.34 -22.44
CA LEU A 95 -25.26 13.70 -22.47
C LEU A 95 -24.40 14.68 -23.29
N GLY A 96 -23.08 14.55 -23.22
CA GLY A 96 -22.14 15.36 -24.01
C GLY A 96 -22.26 15.10 -25.51
N LEU A 97 -22.39 13.84 -25.93
CA LEU A 97 -22.57 13.45 -27.34
C LEU A 97 -23.95 13.87 -27.87
N PHE A 98 -25.01 13.77 -27.07
CA PHE A 98 -26.36 14.15 -27.48
C PHE A 98 -26.53 15.66 -27.72
N LYS A 99 -25.83 16.51 -26.94
CA LYS A 99 -25.86 17.97 -27.16
C LYS A 99 -25.12 18.42 -28.43
N LYS A 100 -24.07 17.71 -28.87
CA LYS A 100 -23.35 18.04 -30.11
C LYS A 100 -24.16 17.77 -31.38
N LYS A 101 -25.08 16.80 -31.37
CA LYS A 101 -25.89 16.47 -32.56
C LYS A 101 -26.94 17.52 -32.93
N LYS A 102 -27.26 18.48 -32.04
CA LYS A 102 -28.27 19.53 -32.31
C LYS A 102 -27.73 20.85 -32.88
N LYS A 103 -26.42 20.99 -33.12
CA LYS A 103 -25.83 22.20 -33.73
C LYS A 103 -25.05 21.92 -35.00
N LYS A 104 -25.72 21.41 -36.03
CA LYS A 104 -25.32 21.65 -37.44
C LYS A 104 -26.58 21.61 -38.31
N LYS A 105 -27.15 22.80 -38.55
CA LYS A 105 -27.89 23.18 -39.76
C LYS A 105 -28.24 24.66 -39.67
N GLU A 106 -27.25 25.52 -39.91
CA GLU A 106 -27.52 26.82 -40.51
C GLU A 106 -26.59 26.98 -41.71
N THR A 107 -27.16 26.71 -42.87
CA THR A 107 -26.63 27.01 -44.20
C THR A 107 -26.66 28.52 -44.38
N PRO A 108 -25.55 29.23 -44.68
CA PRO A 108 -25.64 30.60 -45.13
C PRO A 108 -26.17 30.61 -46.57
N ARG A 109 -27.29 31.31 -46.73
CA ARG A 109 -28.04 31.57 -47.96
C ARG A 109 -27.17 32.32 -48.98
N LYS A 110 -27.20 31.88 -50.24
CA LYS A 110 -26.63 32.54 -51.44
C LYS A 110 -26.80 34.07 -51.41
N LYS A 111 -25.73 34.83 -51.66
CA LYS A 111 -25.82 36.21 -52.17
C LYS A 111 -25.36 36.24 -53.64
N LYS A 112 -26.26 36.73 -54.49
CA LYS A 112 -26.07 37.05 -55.91
C LYS A 112 -25.01 38.15 -56.10
N LYS A 113 -24.27 38.08 -57.19
CA LYS A 113 -23.91 39.24 -58.01
C LYS A 113 -24.24 38.91 -59.45
#